data_AF-A0A258LH32-F1
#
_entry.id   AF-A0A258LH32-F1
#
_cell.length_a   1.000
_cell.length_b   1.000
_cell.length_c   1.000
_cell.angle_alpha   90.00
_cell.angle_beta   90.00
_cell.angle_gamma   90.00
#
_symmetry.space_group_name_H-M   'P 1'
#
loop_
_entity.id
_entity.type
_entity.pdbx_description
1 polymer ?
#
loop_
_entity_poly.entity_id
_entity_poly.type
_entity_poly.pdbx_seq_one_letter_code
_entity_poly.pdbx_strand_id
1 'polypeptide(L)'
;SDEDLLNKTHEQLLAHHKAGKPFFTLAFSSSNHAPFEFPDGRIDLYEQPKGTDNNAVKYADYAIGEFFKKAQNSPYWKDTVFLIVADHDIRVRGVSLVPVERFHIPGLILGADIKPQRFTGMASQIDLPVTLLSLMGIAGQHPMTGRDLSSLAADTPGRAMMQYNDNFGWMEQTKNGNQVVVLRSGKAPAHAVYDAKNKQLKETAAPENAQLLEDRALANVLLPDLLYNEQRYRLP
;
A
#
# COMPACT_ATOMS: atom_id res chain seq x y z
N SER A 1 -19.96 5.77 10.10
CA SER A 1 -19.56 4.52 9.44
C SER A 1 -18.77 4.84 8.17
N ASP A 2 -18.14 3.85 7.53
CA ASP A 2 -17.46 4.09 6.25
C ASP A 2 -18.41 4.58 5.13
N GLU A 3 -19.68 4.17 5.16
CA GLU A 3 -20.70 4.70 4.23
C GLU A 3 -20.91 6.21 4.41
N ASP A 4 -21.01 6.69 5.66
CA ASP A 4 -21.16 8.13 5.95
C ASP A 4 -19.92 8.92 5.54
N LEU A 5 -18.72 8.39 5.83
CA LEU A 5 -17.45 8.97 5.44
C LEU A 5 -17.36 9.13 3.92
N LEU A 6 -17.70 8.08 3.17
CA LEU A 6 -17.60 8.10 1.72
C LEU A 6 -18.71 8.93 1.07
N ASN A 7 -19.90 8.98 1.66
CA ASN A 7 -20.93 9.94 1.27
C ASN A 7 -20.44 11.38 1.46
N LYS A 8 -19.81 11.68 2.59
CA LYS A 8 -19.24 13.01 2.82
C LYS A 8 -18.10 13.32 1.86
N THR A 9 -17.26 12.33 1.58
CA THR A 9 -16.18 12.43 0.59
C THR A 9 -16.75 12.80 -0.78
N HIS A 10 -17.79 12.10 -1.25
CA HIS A 10 -18.48 12.41 -2.50
C HIS A 10 -19.00 13.86 -2.56
N GLU A 11 -19.63 14.35 -1.49
CA GLU A 11 -20.07 15.75 -1.40
C GLU A 11 -18.90 16.75 -1.53
N GLN A 12 -17.77 16.47 -0.86
CA GLN A 12 -16.58 17.32 -0.95
C GLN A 12 -15.99 17.31 -2.36
N LEU A 13 -15.91 16.15 -3.01
CA LEU A 13 -15.42 16.05 -4.39
C LEU A 13 -16.29 16.85 -5.37
N LEU A 14 -17.63 16.82 -5.22
CA LEU A 14 -18.54 17.67 -6.00
C LEU A 14 -18.27 19.16 -5.76
N ALA A 15 -18.08 19.57 -4.49
CA ALA A 15 -17.79 20.96 -4.14
C ALA A 15 -16.44 21.43 -4.69
N HIS A 16 -15.39 20.61 -4.57
CA HIS A 16 -14.06 20.91 -5.10
C HIS A 16 -14.08 21.03 -6.62
N HIS A 17 -14.74 20.11 -7.32
CA HIS A 17 -14.89 20.17 -8.77
C HIS A 17 -15.65 21.45 -9.20
N LYS A 18 -16.73 21.80 -8.51
CA LYS A 18 -17.47 23.06 -8.77
C LYS A 18 -16.62 24.31 -8.58
N ALA A 19 -15.65 24.29 -7.67
CA ALA A 19 -14.73 25.41 -7.46
C ALA A 19 -13.70 25.58 -8.59
N GLY A 20 -13.58 24.61 -9.50
CA GLY A 20 -12.76 24.72 -10.71
C GLY A 20 -11.25 24.69 -10.47
N LYS A 21 -10.79 24.16 -9.33
CA LYS A 21 -9.36 23.99 -9.02
C LYS A 21 -9.03 22.51 -8.83
N PRO A 22 -7.84 22.05 -9.28
CA PRO A 22 -7.34 20.72 -8.92
C PRO A 22 -7.30 20.56 -7.40
N PHE A 23 -7.60 19.35 -6.94
CA PHE A 23 -7.67 19.03 -5.52
C PHE A 23 -7.01 17.69 -5.22
N PHE A 24 -6.58 17.54 -3.97
CA PHE A 24 -6.15 16.27 -3.39
C PHE A 24 -7.03 15.99 -2.17
N THR A 25 -7.55 14.77 -2.07
CA THR A 25 -8.41 14.35 -0.96
C THR A 25 -7.93 13.00 -0.46
N LEU A 26 -7.65 12.93 0.84
CA LEU A 26 -7.42 11.67 1.55
C LEU A 26 -8.68 11.35 2.36
N ALA A 27 -9.33 10.24 2.03
CA ALA A 27 -10.39 9.66 2.84
C ALA A 27 -9.84 8.40 3.53
N PHE A 28 -10.03 8.29 4.84
CA PHE A 28 -9.47 7.20 5.64
C PHE A 28 -10.58 6.49 6.42
N SER A 29 -10.81 5.22 6.10
CA SER A 29 -11.87 4.40 6.69
C SER A 29 -11.64 4.13 8.18
N SER A 30 -12.71 3.79 8.88
CA SER A 30 -12.72 3.63 10.33
C SER A 30 -13.58 2.47 10.83
N SER A 31 -14.47 1.90 10.00
CA SER A 31 -15.39 0.84 10.46
C SER A 31 -14.70 -0.50 10.78
N ASN A 32 -13.53 -0.80 10.20
CA ASN A 32 -12.78 -2.04 10.49
C ASN A 32 -11.93 -1.96 11.77
N HIS A 33 -12.56 -1.55 12.87
CA HIS A 33 -11.95 -1.52 14.21
C HIS A 33 -12.87 -2.16 15.23
N ALA A 34 -12.29 -2.93 16.16
CA ALA A 34 -13.01 -3.50 17.28
C ALA A 34 -13.78 -2.40 18.06
N PRO A 35 -15.06 -2.61 18.40
CA PRO A 35 -15.81 -3.88 18.39
C PRO A 35 -16.51 -4.24 17.06
N PHE A 36 -16.10 -3.66 15.93
CA PHE A 36 -16.56 -3.95 14.56
C PHE A 36 -18.03 -3.57 14.32
N GLU A 37 -18.38 -2.34 14.70
CA GLU A 37 -19.73 -1.81 14.53
C GLU A 37 -19.95 -1.24 13.12
N PHE A 38 -21.04 -1.68 12.48
CA PHE A 38 -21.52 -1.15 11.21
C PHE A 38 -23.06 -1.25 11.13
N PRO A 39 -23.75 -0.47 10.26
CA PRO A 39 -25.20 -0.46 10.15
C PRO A 39 -25.82 -1.82 9.76
N ASP A 40 -27.03 -2.10 10.26
CA ASP A 40 -27.80 -3.30 9.88
C ASP A 40 -28.36 -3.21 8.45
N GLY A 41 -28.62 -4.37 7.83
CA GLY A 41 -29.32 -4.46 6.56
C GLY A 41 -28.55 -3.94 5.33
N ARG A 42 -27.23 -3.72 5.46
CA ARG A 42 -26.37 -3.27 4.36
C ARG A 42 -25.71 -4.41 3.59
N ILE A 43 -25.35 -5.47 4.30
CA ILE A 43 -24.72 -6.66 3.74
C ILE A 43 -25.37 -7.90 4.35
N ASP A 44 -25.38 -9.00 3.60
CA ASP A 44 -25.49 -10.32 4.21
C ASP A 44 -24.21 -10.58 5.02
N LEU A 45 -24.36 -10.99 6.27
CA LEU A 45 -23.19 -11.29 7.11
C LEU A 45 -22.41 -12.46 6.52
N TYR A 46 -21.08 -12.35 6.50
CA TYR A 46 -20.17 -13.43 6.14
C TYR A 46 -20.16 -14.52 7.23
N GLU A 47 -20.18 -14.10 8.50
CA GLU A 47 -20.16 -14.99 9.66
C GLU A 47 -20.95 -14.42 10.85
N GLN A 48 -21.10 -15.23 11.91
CA GLN A 48 -21.70 -14.82 13.17
C GLN A 48 -20.68 -14.91 14.31
N PRO A 49 -20.71 -14.02 15.31
CA PRO A 49 -21.64 -12.87 15.47
C PRO A 49 -21.37 -11.74 14.46
N LYS A 50 -22.25 -10.74 14.40
CA LYS A 50 -22.11 -9.59 13.48
C LYS A 50 -20.77 -8.84 13.61
N GLY A 51 -20.35 -8.57 14.85
CA GLY A 51 -19.15 -7.78 15.16
C GLY A 51 -17.85 -8.56 14.97
N THR A 52 -17.48 -8.88 13.73
CA THR A 52 -16.20 -9.50 13.37
C THR A 52 -15.46 -8.68 12.33
N ASP A 53 -14.15 -8.93 12.24
CA ASP A 53 -13.27 -8.32 11.24
C ASP A 53 -13.72 -8.65 9.82
N ASN A 54 -14.05 -9.92 9.50
CA ASN A 54 -14.50 -10.30 8.16
C ASN A 54 -15.78 -9.58 7.75
N ASN A 55 -16.73 -9.44 8.69
CA ASN A 55 -17.96 -8.71 8.44
C ASN A 55 -17.71 -7.21 8.26
N ALA A 56 -16.83 -6.60 9.06
CA ALA A 56 -16.47 -5.19 8.92
C ALA A 56 -15.72 -4.91 7.59
N VAL A 57 -14.83 -5.82 7.15
CA VAL A 57 -14.18 -5.75 5.84
C VAL A 57 -15.20 -5.87 4.71
N LYS A 58 -16.16 -6.81 4.80
CA LYS A 58 -17.25 -6.93 3.82
C LYS A 58 -18.13 -5.68 3.78
N TYR A 59 -18.36 -5.03 4.92
CA TYR A 59 -19.08 -3.76 4.98
C TYR A 59 -18.29 -2.61 4.34
N ALA A 60 -16.98 -2.54 4.57
CA ALA A 60 -16.11 -1.56 3.91
C ALA A 60 -16.11 -1.72 2.38
N ASP A 61 -16.06 -2.97 1.88
CA ASP A 61 -16.21 -3.28 0.45
C ASP A 61 -17.55 -2.77 -0.11
N TYR A 62 -18.66 -3.02 0.60
CA TYR A 62 -19.97 -2.48 0.24
C TYR A 62 -19.96 -0.94 0.16
N ALA A 63 -19.43 -0.26 1.19
CA ALA A 63 -19.40 1.20 1.25
C ALA A 63 -18.55 1.81 0.11
N ILE A 64 -17.40 1.19 -0.20
CA ILE A 64 -16.55 1.55 -1.35
C ILE A 64 -17.31 1.36 -2.66
N GLY A 65 -18.03 0.25 -2.81
CA GLY A 65 -18.86 -0.02 -3.99
C GLY A 65 -19.94 1.04 -4.22
N GLU A 66 -20.67 1.41 -3.17
CA GLU A 66 -21.68 2.48 -3.23
C GLU A 66 -21.07 3.84 -3.57
N PHE A 67 -19.88 4.15 -3.02
CA PHE A 67 -19.15 5.35 -3.39
C PHE A 67 -18.81 5.39 -4.88
N PHE A 68 -18.26 4.30 -5.44
CA PHE A 68 -17.88 4.28 -6.86
C PHE A 68 -19.09 4.29 -7.80
N LYS A 69 -20.24 3.74 -7.41
CA LYS A 69 -21.49 3.93 -8.17
C LYS A 69 -21.85 5.41 -8.30
N LYS A 70 -21.69 6.19 -7.24
CA LYS A 70 -21.92 7.65 -7.27
C LYS A 70 -20.82 8.37 -8.04
N ALA A 71 -19.56 8.02 -7.79
CA ALA A 71 -18.40 8.66 -8.41
C ALA A 71 -18.43 8.51 -9.93
N GLN A 72 -18.70 7.33 -10.48
CA GLN A 72 -18.75 7.10 -11.93
C GLN A 72 -19.86 7.89 -12.64
N ASN A 73 -20.92 8.26 -11.92
CA ASN A 73 -22.02 9.08 -12.45
C ASN A 73 -21.86 10.58 -12.14
N SER A 74 -20.73 10.99 -11.57
CA SER A 74 -20.47 12.37 -11.15
C SER A 74 -19.69 13.15 -12.21
N PRO A 75 -19.77 14.50 -12.22
CA PRO A 75 -19.01 15.32 -13.15
C PRO A 75 -17.49 15.25 -12.91
N TYR A 76 -17.03 14.94 -11.70
CA TYR A 76 -15.60 14.86 -11.40
C TYR A 76 -14.95 13.57 -11.91
N TRP A 77 -15.72 12.54 -12.31
CA TRP A 77 -15.19 11.23 -12.70
C TRP A 77 -14.10 11.30 -13.78
N LYS A 78 -14.31 12.13 -14.81
CA LYS A 78 -13.39 12.25 -15.96
C LYS A 78 -12.06 12.89 -15.59
N ASP A 79 -12.04 13.71 -14.55
CA ASP A 79 -10.89 14.53 -14.16
C ASP A 79 -10.25 14.06 -12.85
N THR A 80 -10.54 12.83 -12.40
CA THR A 80 -10.05 12.31 -11.10
C THR A 80 -9.39 10.95 -11.24
N VAL A 81 -8.19 10.82 -10.64
CA VAL A 81 -7.54 9.54 -10.38
C VAL A 81 -7.80 9.14 -8.92
N PHE A 82 -8.26 7.92 -8.71
CA PHE A 82 -8.50 7.34 -7.39
C PHE A 82 -7.44 6.28 -7.07
N LEU A 83 -6.99 6.25 -5.82
CA LEU A 83 -6.20 5.16 -5.25
C LEU A 83 -6.97 4.54 -4.09
N ILE A 84 -7.26 3.25 -4.19
CA ILE A 84 -7.70 2.42 -3.07
C ILE A 84 -6.49 1.62 -2.61
N VAL A 85 -6.08 1.80 -1.36
CA VAL A 85 -4.95 1.07 -0.77
C VAL A 85 -5.21 0.87 0.72
N ALA A 86 -4.88 -0.30 1.26
CA ALA A 86 -4.88 -0.48 2.71
C ALA A 86 -3.65 0.20 3.31
N ASP A 87 -3.77 0.75 4.52
CA ASP A 87 -2.67 1.32 5.27
C ASP A 87 -1.71 0.23 5.78
N HIS A 88 -2.25 -0.88 6.29
CA HIS A 88 -1.52 -2.10 6.68
C HIS A 88 -2.47 -3.33 6.78
N ASP A 89 -1.92 -4.54 6.95
CA ASP A 89 -2.72 -5.72 7.36
C ASP A 89 -3.06 -5.67 8.86
N ILE A 90 -3.94 -6.56 9.32
CA ILE A 90 -4.30 -6.70 10.73
C ILE A 90 -3.03 -7.00 11.56
N ARG A 91 -2.86 -6.27 12.68
CA ARG A 91 -1.66 -6.37 13.52
C ARG A 91 -1.40 -7.81 13.96
N VAL A 92 -0.19 -8.31 13.67
CA VAL A 92 0.29 -9.62 14.13
C VAL A 92 1.24 -9.48 15.30
N ARG A 93 1.06 -10.33 16.31
CA ARG A 93 1.95 -10.50 17.46
C ARG A 93 2.75 -11.79 17.26
N GLY A 94 4.08 -11.75 17.39
CA GLY A 94 4.91 -12.95 17.28
C GLY A 94 6.41 -12.64 17.19
N VAL A 95 7.22 -13.71 17.25
CA VAL A 95 8.70 -13.66 17.21
C VAL A 95 9.28 -13.91 15.80
N SER A 96 8.46 -13.83 14.75
CA SER A 96 8.93 -13.97 13.37
C SER A 96 9.98 -12.89 13.06
N LEU A 97 10.92 -13.21 12.16
CA LEU A 97 11.88 -12.22 11.64
C LEU A 97 11.12 -11.03 11.05
N VAL A 98 10.34 -11.27 9.99
CA VAL A 98 9.37 -10.34 9.40
C VAL A 98 8.25 -11.21 8.82
N PRO A 99 6.99 -11.04 9.22
CA PRO A 99 5.85 -11.78 8.66
C PRO A 99 5.48 -11.21 7.28
N VAL A 100 6.25 -11.55 6.25
CA VAL A 100 6.14 -10.97 4.88
C VAL A 100 4.71 -11.03 4.33
N GLU A 101 3.98 -12.11 4.60
CA GLU A 101 2.59 -12.29 4.16
C GLU A 101 1.63 -11.25 4.73
N ARG A 102 2.00 -10.60 5.85
CA ARG A 102 1.25 -9.54 6.54
C ARG A 102 1.61 -8.14 6.07
N PHE A 103 2.55 -8.01 5.14
CA PHE A 103 2.82 -6.75 4.44
C PHE A 103 2.20 -6.73 3.04
N HIS A 104 1.55 -7.82 2.62
CA HIS A 104 0.86 -7.88 1.35
C HIS A 104 -0.55 -7.29 1.48
N ILE A 105 -0.74 -6.13 0.88
CA ILE A 105 -1.98 -5.34 0.94
C ILE A 105 -2.59 -5.13 -0.45
N PRO A 106 -3.91 -4.89 -0.54
CA PRO A 106 -4.53 -4.50 -1.81
C PRO A 106 -4.10 -3.09 -2.21
N GLY A 107 -3.95 -2.90 -3.53
CA GLY A 107 -3.74 -1.60 -4.17
C GLY A 107 -4.45 -1.58 -5.52
N LEU A 108 -5.29 -0.57 -5.75
CA LEU A 108 -6.06 -0.40 -6.97
C LEU A 108 -6.10 1.07 -7.37
N ILE A 109 -5.68 1.36 -8.60
CA ILE A 109 -5.76 2.70 -9.19
C ILE A 109 -6.91 2.70 -10.20
N LEU A 110 -7.80 3.70 -10.12
CA LEU A 110 -9.00 3.84 -10.95
C LEU A 110 -9.10 5.25 -11.51
N GLY A 111 -9.71 5.39 -12.68
CA GLY A 111 -9.99 6.67 -13.31
C GLY A 111 -10.66 6.44 -14.66
N ALA A 112 -11.32 7.46 -15.21
CA ALA A 112 -12.12 7.31 -16.42
C ALA A 112 -11.31 6.77 -17.63
N ASP A 113 -10.05 7.19 -17.75
CA ASP A 113 -9.16 6.84 -18.85
C ASP A 113 -8.11 5.77 -18.47
N ILE A 114 -8.16 5.25 -17.24
CA ILE A 114 -7.22 4.22 -16.77
C ILE A 114 -7.65 2.87 -17.33
N LYS A 115 -6.78 2.28 -18.15
CA LYS A 115 -7.02 0.96 -18.74
C LYS A 115 -6.84 -0.15 -17.69
N PRO A 116 -7.69 -1.18 -17.67
CA PRO A 116 -7.51 -2.33 -16.80
C PRO A 116 -6.15 -3.01 -17.06
N GLN A 117 -5.35 -3.15 -16.01
CA GLN A 117 -4.07 -3.84 -16.06
C GLN A 117 -3.79 -4.47 -14.69
N ARG A 118 -3.17 -5.65 -14.69
CA ARG A 118 -2.62 -6.25 -13.48
C ARG A 118 -1.10 -6.04 -13.48
N PHE A 119 -0.62 -5.23 -12.54
CA PHE A 119 0.81 -5.11 -12.26
C PHE A 119 1.23 -6.30 -11.36
N THR A 120 2.17 -7.12 -11.83
CA THR A 120 2.67 -8.31 -11.12
C THR A 120 4.06 -8.10 -10.52
N GLY A 121 4.74 -7.04 -10.93
CA GLY A 121 5.95 -6.56 -10.27
C GLY A 121 5.68 -6.22 -8.79
N MET A 122 6.68 -6.46 -7.94
CA MET A 122 6.61 -6.12 -6.53
C MET A 122 6.69 -4.60 -6.35
N ALA A 123 5.86 -4.07 -5.46
CA ALA A 123 5.82 -2.65 -5.15
C ALA A 123 5.74 -2.41 -3.65
N SER A 124 6.09 -1.22 -3.22
CA SER A 124 5.86 -0.71 -1.87
C SER A 124 4.91 0.48 -1.92
N GLN A 125 4.20 0.79 -0.84
CA GLN A 125 3.30 1.95 -0.78
C GLN A 125 4.00 3.26 -1.16
N ILE A 126 5.30 3.39 -0.89
CA ILE A 126 6.09 4.58 -1.26
C ILE A 126 6.21 4.79 -2.78
N ASP A 127 5.94 3.76 -3.59
CA ASP A 127 5.90 3.84 -5.06
C ASP A 127 4.60 4.52 -5.56
N LEU A 128 3.52 4.47 -4.76
CA LEU A 128 2.20 4.97 -5.14
C LEU A 128 2.14 6.49 -5.37
N PRO A 129 2.66 7.37 -4.48
CA PRO A 129 2.58 8.80 -4.74
C PRO A 129 3.34 9.24 -6.00
N VAL A 130 4.50 8.63 -6.27
CA VAL A 130 5.28 8.87 -7.51
C VAL A 130 4.48 8.43 -8.74
N THR A 131 3.86 7.25 -8.67
CA THR A 131 3.01 6.72 -9.74
C THR A 131 1.79 7.60 -9.99
N LEU A 132 1.12 8.09 -8.93
CA LEU A 132 -0.06 8.94 -9.06
C LEU A 132 0.27 10.31 -9.68
N LEU A 133 1.40 10.94 -9.31
CA LEU A 133 1.84 12.19 -9.95
C LEU A 133 2.01 12.00 -11.46
N SER A 134 2.66 10.90 -11.86
CA SER A 134 2.87 10.56 -13.27
C SER A 134 1.55 10.34 -14.02
N LEU A 135 0.62 9.57 -13.44
CA LEU A 135 -0.71 9.32 -14.02
C LEU A 135 -1.56 10.60 -14.13
N MET A 136 -1.39 11.56 -13.22
CA MET A 136 -2.03 12.87 -13.28
C MET A 136 -1.35 13.84 -14.27
N GLY A 137 -0.26 13.42 -14.93
CA GLY A 137 0.51 14.27 -15.84
C GLY A 137 1.32 15.37 -15.14
N ILE A 138 1.56 15.23 -13.84
CA ILE A 138 2.28 16.23 -13.03
C ILE A 138 3.78 15.94 -13.11
N ALA A 139 4.49 16.77 -13.88
CA ALA A 139 5.94 16.84 -13.83
C ALA A 139 6.38 17.73 -12.64
N GLY A 140 7.23 17.22 -11.78
CA GLY A 140 7.75 17.98 -10.64
C GLY A 140 8.98 17.33 -10.04
N GLN A 141 9.81 18.14 -9.38
CA GLN A 141 10.92 17.63 -8.57
C GLN A 141 10.42 17.34 -7.15
N HIS A 142 10.72 16.15 -6.65
CA HIS A 142 10.35 15.71 -5.31
C HIS A 142 11.45 14.84 -4.69
N PRO A 143 11.57 14.79 -3.35
CA PRO A 143 12.56 13.93 -2.69
C PRO A 143 12.10 12.47 -2.55
N MET A 144 10.89 12.12 -2.99
CA MET A 144 10.35 10.76 -2.86
C MET A 144 11.23 9.72 -3.57
N THR A 145 11.46 8.59 -2.91
CA THR A 145 12.32 7.49 -3.39
C THR A 145 11.54 6.31 -3.99
N GLY A 146 10.25 6.50 -4.18
CA GLY A 146 9.38 5.55 -4.87
C GLY A 146 9.72 5.44 -6.36
N ARG A 147 9.29 4.33 -6.96
CA ARG A 147 9.34 4.14 -8.41
C ARG A 147 8.01 4.58 -9.03
N ASP A 148 8.07 5.21 -10.19
CA ASP A 148 6.89 5.37 -11.04
C ASP A 148 6.55 4.01 -11.66
N LEU A 149 5.45 3.39 -11.21
CA LEU A 149 5.00 2.10 -11.74
C LEU A 149 4.27 2.24 -13.08
N SER A 150 3.80 3.43 -13.43
CA SER A 150 3.05 3.67 -14.68
C SER A 150 3.95 3.67 -15.91
N SER A 151 5.25 3.91 -15.72
CA SER A 151 6.26 3.89 -16.78
C SER A 151 6.94 2.53 -16.96
N LEU A 152 6.58 1.52 -16.15
CA LEU A 152 7.21 0.20 -16.15
C LEU A 152 6.34 -0.83 -16.87
N ALA A 153 6.99 -1.86 -17.44
CA ALA A 153 6.26 -3.05 -17.86
C ALA A 153 5.62 -3.72 -16.63
N ALA A 154 4.42 -4.29 -16.82
CA ALA A 154 3.59 -4.81 -15.73
C ALA A 154 4.29 -5.87 -14.85
N ASP A 155 5.24 -6.59 -15.44
CA ASP A 155 5.99 -7.71 -14.86
C ASP A 155 7.43 -7.32 -14.48
N THR A 156 7.77 -6.03 -14.53
CA THR A 156 9.09 -5.53 -14.13
C THR A 156 9.37 -5.94 -12.68
N PRO A 157 10.44 -6.71 -12.40
CA PRO A 157 10.79 -7.10 -11.04
C PRO A 157 10.97 -5.88 -10.14
N GLY A 158 10.54 -6.00 -8.89
CA GLY A 158 10.61 -4.92 -7.93
C GLY A 158 11.06 -5.31 -6.54
N ARG A 159 10.75 -4.43 -5.58
CA ARG A 159 11.16 -4.57 -4.19
C ARG A 159 10.06 -4.19 -3.20
N ALA A 160 10.12 -4.81 -2.03
CA ALA A 160 9.30 -4.50 -0.88
C ALA A 160 10.17 -4.17 0.34
N MET A 161 9.84 -3.07 1.01
CA MET A 161 10.43 -2.67 2.30
C MET A 161 9.40 -2.92 3.40
N MET A 162 9.83 -3.56 4.50
CA MET A 162 8.91 -4.01 5.55
C MET A 162 9.54 -3.73 6.92
N GLN A 163 8.91 -2.87 7.72
CA GLN A 163 9.34 -2.62 9.10
C GLN A 163 8.44 -3.39 10.05
N TYR A 164 9.00 -4.35 10.81
CA TYR A 164 8.29 -5.13 11.83
C TYR A 164 8.97 -4.98 13.19
N ASN A 165 8.40 -4.16 14.08
CA ASN A 165 9.05 -3.74 15.32
C ASN A 165 10.46 -3.20 15.02
N ASP A 166 11.51 -3.79 15.59
CA ASP A 166 12.92 -3.41 15.39
C ASP A 166 13.58 -4.11 14.19
N ASN A 167 12.85 -4.97 13.46
CA ASN A 167 13.38 -5.71 12.33
C ASN A 167 13.01 -5.02 11.01
N PHE A 168 13.98 -4.84 10.13
CA PHE A 168 13.77 -4.32 8.78
C PHE A 168 13.99 -5.42 7.75
N GLY A 169 12.96 -5.71 6.96
CA GLY A 169 13.01 -6.63 5.84
C GLY A 169 13.13 -5.90 4.51
N TRP A 170 14.12 -6.27 3.72
CA TRP A 170 14.26 -5.89 2.32
C TRP A 170 14.06 -7.12 1.44
N MET A 171 13.06 -7.09 0.58
CA MET A 171 12.75 -8.17 -0.35
C MET A 171 12.90 -7.73 -1.79
N GLU A 172 13.63 -8.50 -2.61
CA GLU A 172 13.77 -8.30 -4.05
C GLU A 172 13.16 -9.47 -4.82
N GLN A 173 12.37 -9.15 -5.85
CA GLN A 173 11.90 -10.15 -6.81
C GLN A 173 13.06 -10.63 -7.68
N THR A 174 13.25 -11.95 -7.74
CA THR A 174 14.20 -12.57 -8.67
C THR A 174 13.54 -13.69 -9.45
N LYS A 175 14.18 -14.15 -10.53
CA LYS A 175 13.71 -15.29 -11.33
C LYS A 175 13.64 -16.60 -10.52
N ASN A 176 14.45 -16.72 -9.46
CA ASN A 176 14.64 -17.95 -8.68
C ASN A 176 13.89 -17.92 -7.34
N GLY A 177 12.98 -16.96 -7.14
CA GLY A 177 12.27 -16.71 -5.88
C GLY A 177 12.62 -15.35 -5.28
N ASN A 178 11.78 -14.87 -4.37
CA ASN A 178 12.00 -13.56 -3.76
C ASN A 178 13.10 -13.67 -2.70
N GLN A 179 14.23 -12.98 -2.91
CA GLN A 179 15.30 -12.93 -1.93
C GLN A 179 14.95 -11.92 -0.84
N VAL A 180 15.18 -12.27 0.42
CA VAL A 180 14.89 -11.42 1.58
C VAL A 180 16.13 -11.34 2.45
N VAL A 181 16.50 -10.11 2.85
CA VAL A 181 17.41 -9.87 3.95
C VAL A 181 16.66 -9.19 5.09
N VAL A 182 16.94 -9.63 6.32
CA VAL A 182 16.35 -9.05 7.53
C VAL A 182 17.47 -8.51 8.42
N LEU A 183 17.47 -7.19 8.61
CA LEU A 183 18.34 -6.48 9.52
C LEU A 183 17.71 -6.45 10.91
N ARG A 184 18.54 -6.71 11.93
CA ARG A 184 18.13 -6.80 13.34
C ARG A 184 19.19 -6.12 14.20
N SER A 185 18.76 -5.33 15.18
CA SER A 185 19.68 -4.62 16.06
C SER A 185 20.66 -5.57 16.76
N GLY A 186 21.96 -5.27 16.65
CA GLY A 186 23.05 -6.04 17.26
C GLY A 186 23.26 -7.46 16.74
N LYS A 187 22.64 -7.85 15.62
CA LYS A 187 22.76 -9.20 15.05
C LYS A 187 23.23 -9.15 13.59
N ALA A 188 23.89 -10.22 13.15
CA ALA A 188 24.19 -10.41 11.74
C ALA A 188 22.90 -10.44 10.89
N PRO A 189 22.93 -9.93 9.64
CA PRO A 189 21.82 -10.03 8.70
C PRO A 189 21.34 -11.47 8.52
N ALA A 190 20.03 -11.69 8.60
CA ALA A 190 19.43 -12.97 8.26
C ALA A 190 19.04 -12.98 6.78
N HIS A 191 19.26 -14.10 6.11
CA HIS A 191 18.92 -14.28 4.69
C HIS A 191 17.81 -15.31 4.57
N ALA A 192 16.89 -15.08 3.63
CA ALA A 192 15.78 -15.97 3.39
C ALA A 192 15.31 -15.89 1.93
N VAL A 193 14.52 -16.89 1.54
CA VAL A 193 13.72 -16.87 0.33
C VAL A 193 12.25 -16.89 0.71
N TYR A 194 11.47 -15.96 0.15
CA TYR A 194 10.02 -15.93 0.35
C TYR A 194 9.30 -16.65 -0.78
N ASP A 195 8.57 -17.70 -0.41
CA ASP A 195 7.67 -18.45 -1.27
C ASP A 195 6.28 -17.79 -1.24
N ALA A 196 6.00 -16.97 -2.27
CA ALA A 196 4.73 -16.25 -2.37
C ALA A 196 3.52 -17.18 -2.54
N LYS A 197 3.70 -18.40 -3.06
CA LYS A 197 2.59 -19.36 -3.25
C LYS A 197 2.17 -19.95 -1.91
N ASN A 198 3.15 -20.37 -1.12
CA ASN A 198 2.89 -20.99 0.18
C ASN A 198 2.86 -19.99 1.34
N LYS A 199 3.14 -18.70 1.07
CA LYS A 199 3.23 -17.62 2.06
C LYS A 199 4.22 -17.94 3.19
N GLN A 200 5.41 -18.43 2.81
CA GLN A 200 6.43 -18.87 3.75
C GLN A 200 7.75 -18.16 3.51
N LEU A 201 8.31 -17.60 4.58
CA LEU A 201 9.68 -17.14 4.63
C LEU A 201 10.57 -18.30 5.09
N LYS A 202 11.53 -18.71 4.27
CA LYS A 202 12.46 -19.79 4.59
C LYS A 202 13.86 -19.22 4.72
N GLU A 203 14.43 -19.27 5.92
CA GLU A 203 15.83 -18.87 6.13
C GLU A 203 16.78 -19.73 5.30
N THR A 204 17.81 -19.11 4.76
CA THR A 204 18.83 -19.73 3.92
C THR A 204 20.21 -19.28 4.36
N ALA A 205 21.25 -19.96 3.86
CA ALA A 205 22.58 -19.38 3.86
C ALA A 205 22.60 -18.05 3.07
N ALA A 206 23.60 -17.22 3.36
CA ALA A 206 23.84 -15.99 2.61
C ALA A 206 24.06 -16.31 1.11
N PRO A 207 23.34 -15.67 0.17
CA PRO A 207 23.56 -15.87 -1.25
C PRO A 207 24.88 -15.23 -1.71
N GLU A 208 25.34 -15.53 -2.93
CA GLU A 208 26.58 -14.97 -3.49
C GLU A 208 26.57 -13.43 -3.51
N ASN A 209 25.41 -12.81 -3.69
CA ASN A 209 25.21 -11.36 -3.71
C ASN A 209 24.82 -10.77 -2.34
N ALA A 210 25.03 -11.48 -1.23
CA ALA A 210 24.59 -11.08 0.11
C ALA A 210 25.00 -9.64 0.48
N GLN A 211 26.27 -9.30 0.32
CA GLN A 211 26.78 -7.97 0.68
C GLN A 211 26.01 -6.83 -0.01
N LEU A 212 25.71 -6.99 -1.31
CA LEU A 212 24.95 -5.98 -2.06
C LEU A 212 23.51 -5.86 -1.55
N LEU A 213 22.88 -6.97 -1.19
CA LEU A 213 21.52 -7.00 -0.66
C LEU A 213 21.47 -6.37 0.73
N GLU A 214 22.45 -6.68 1.58
CA GLU A 214 22.65 -6.09 2.91
C GLU A 214 22.88 -4.58 2.82
N ASP A 215 23.78 -4.11 1.95
CA ASP A 215 24.07 -2.69 1.76
C ASP A 215 22.84 -1.90 1.30
N ARG A 216 22.06 -2.48 0.37
CA ARG A 216 20.78 -1.88 -0.07
C ARG A 216 19.78 -1.80 1.05
N ALA A 217 19.61 -2.88 1.83
CA ALA A 217 18.71 -2.89 2.96
C ALA A 217 19.12 -1.84 4.00
N LEU A 218 20.42 -1.77 4.32
CA LEU A 218 20.96 -0.83 5.29
C LEU A 218 20.80 0.62 4.83
N ALA A 219 21.11 0.90 3.57
CA ALA A 219 20.90 2.23 3.01
C ALA A 219 19.43 2.66 3.10
N ASN A 220 18.48 1.78 2.78
CA ASN A 220 17.05 2.12 2.78
C ASN A 220 16.45 2.23 4.18
N VAL A 221 16.92 1.47 5.18
CA VAL A 221 16.42 1.61 6.57
C VAL A 221 16.97 2.86 7.24
N LEU A 222 18.20 3.26 6.93
CA LEU A 222 18.83 4.45 7.51
C LEU A 222 18.38 5.75 6.85
N LEU A 223 17.95 5.69 5.58
CA LEU A 223 17.64 6.88 4.80
C LEU A 223 16.56 7.78 5.44
N PRO A 224 15.42 7.28 5.95
CA PRO A 224 14.42 8.13 6.58
C PRO A 224 14.96 8.91 7.79
N ASP A 225 15.76 8.26 8.63
CA ASP A 225 16.38 8.91 9.80
C ASP A 225 17.36 10.00 9.38
N LEU A 226 18.24 9.71 8.41
CA LEU A 226 19.17 10.70 7.86
C LEU A 226 18.43 11.89 7.25
N LEU A 227 17.42 11.64 6.42
CA LEU A 227 16.65 12.70 5.78
C LEU A 227 15.87 13.55 6.78
N TYR A 228 15.36 12.94 7.86
CA TYR A 228 14.67 13.64 8.94
C TYR A 228 15.65 14.50 9.76
N ASN A 229 16.73 13.90 10.27
CA ASN A 229 17.70 14.60 11.12
C ASN A 229 18.44 15.71 10.39
N GLU A 230 18.75 15.53 9.11
CA GLU A 230 19.38 16.56 8.27
C GLU A 230 18.39 17.53 7.62
N GLN A 231 17.07 17.37 7.84
CA GLN A 231 16.02 18.21 7.24
C GLN A 231 16.08 18.24 5.70
N ARG A 232 16.37 17.09 5.08
CA ARG A 232 16.59 16.95 3.64
C ARG A 232 15.39 16.43 2.87
N TYR A 233 14.35 15.93 3.54
CA TYR A 233 13.08 15.58 2.89
C TYR A 233 12.18 16.80 2.71
N ARG A 234 12.62 17.73 1.85
CA ARG A 234 11.89 18.97 1.54
C ARG A 234 11.73 19.14 0.03
N LEU A 235 10.74 19.92 -0.37
CA LEU A 235 10.64 20.35 -1.77
C LEU A 235 11.88 21.20 -2.12
N PRO A 236 12.40 21.10 -3.35
CA PRO A 236 13.52 21.90 -3.83
C PRO A 236 13.35 23.40 -3.61
#